data_AF-A0A940LDM5-F1
#
_entry.id   AF-A0A940LDM5-F1
#
_cell.length_a   1.000
_cell.length_b   1.000
_cell.length_c   1.000
_cell.angle_alpha   90.00
_cell.angle_beta   90.00
_cell.angle_gamma   90.00
#
_symmetry.space_group_name_H-M   'P 1'
#
loop_
_entity.id
_entity.type
_entity.pdbx_description
1 polymer ?
#
loop_
_entity_poly.entity_id
_entity_poly.type
_entity_poly.pdbx_seq_one_letter_code
_entity_poly.pdbx_strand_id
1 'polypeptide(L)' 'VKRIAKARNLSEEQVKDVVAKNTTPPVLHLLGPAKVNVLELNLALDNISTRP' A
#
# COMPACT_ATOMS: atom_id res chain seq x y z
N VAL A 1 -7.45 -3.64 -3.61
CA VAL A 1 -7.43 -2.18 -3.90
C VAL A 1 -8.83 -1.57 -3.82
N LYS A 2 -9.78 -1.94 -4.69
CA LYS A 2 -11.15 -1.39 -4.77
C LYS A 2 -11.89 -1.17 -3.43
N ARG A 3 -11.87 -2.15 -2.52
CA ARG A 3 -12.51 -2.04 -1.19
C ARG A 3 -11.93 -0.89 -0.36
N ILE A 4 -10.61 -0.75 -0.37
CA ILE A 4 -9.86 0.24 0.43
C ILE A 4 -10.05 1.63 -0.18
N ALA A 5 -9.97 1.73 -1.51
CA ALA A 5 -10.25 2.94 -2.27
C ALA A 5 -11.65 3.50 -1.92
N LYS A 6 -12.68 2.65 -1.98
CA LYS A 6 -14.04 3.03 -1.59
C LYS A 6 -14.17 3.44 -0.12
N ALA A 7 -13.56 2.69 0.80
CA ALA A 7 -13.67 2.95 2.24
C ALA A 7 -12.99 4.26 2.68
N ARG A 8 -11.96 4.69 1.94
CA ARG A 8 -11.14 5.88 2.24
C ARG A 8 -11.37 7.05 1.29
N ASN A 9 -12.37 6.95 0.41
CA ASN A 9 -12.66 7.93 -0.64
C ASN A 9 -11.43 8.29 -1.50
N LEU A 10 -10.58 7.31 -1.78
CA LEU A 10 -9.39 7.42 -2.62
C LEU A 10 -9.65 6.79 -3.99
N SER A 11 -8.92 7.23 -5.01
CA SER A 11 -8.92 6.53 -6.29
C SER A 11 -8.17 5.19 -6.17
N GLU A 12 -8.52 4.23 -7.04
CA GLU A 12 -7.78 2.95 -7.07
C GLU A 12 -6.31 3.14 -7.44
N GLU A 13 -6.00 4.15 -8.25
CA GLU A 13 -4.65 4.50 -8.66
C GLU A 13 -3.82 5.01 -7.46
N GLN A 14 -4.36 5.92 -6.66
CA GLN A 14 -3.70 6.40 -5.44
C GLN A 14 -3.38 5.24 -4.49
N VAL A 15 -4.33 4.31 -4.31
CA VAL A 15 -4.09 3.15 -3.44
C VAL A 15 -3.02 2.21 -4.03
N LYS A 16 -2.98 2.03 -5.36
CA LYS A 16 -1.93 1.23 -6.02
C LYS A 16 -0.55 1.86 -5.84
N ASP A 17 -0.45 3.18 -5.99
CA ASP A 17 0.82 3.90 -5.82
C ASP A 17 1.36 3.76 -4.40
N VAL A 18 0.50 3.89 -3.39
CA VAL A 18 0.93 3.71 -1.99
C VAL A 18 1.34 2.26 -1.73
N VAL A 19 0.62 1.27 -2.28
CA VAL A 19 1.01 -0.14 -2.16
C VAL A 19 2.38 -0.38 -2.82
N ALA A 20 2.61 0.14 -4.01
CA ALA A 20 3.88 0.00 -4.72
C ALA A 20 5.05 0.61 -3.94
N LYS A 21 4.87 1.82 -3.39
CA LYS A 21 5.89 2.50 -2.55
C LYS A 21 6.22 1.74 -1.27
N ASN A 22 5.28 0.96 -0.73
CA ASN A 22 5.46 0.16 0.48
C ASN A 22 5.73 -1.33 0.17
N THR A 23 5.97 -1.67 -1.09
CA THR A 23 6.36 -3.02 -1.52
C THR A 23 7.88 -3.09 -1.61
N THR A 24 8.48 -3.91 -0.76
CA THR A 24 9.91 -4.21 -0.81
C THR A 24 10.16 -5.36 -1.78
N PRO A 25 10.94 -5.16 -2.86
CA PRO A 25 11.29 -6.22 -3.78
C PRO A 25 12.22 -7.23 -3.09
N PRO A 26 12.24 -8.49 -3.57
CA PRO A 26 13.13 -9.48 -3.01
C PRO A 26 14.59 -9.16 -3.35
N VAL A 27 15.48 -9.41 -2.39
CA VAL A 27 16.91 -9.20 -2.62
C VAL A 27 17.45 -10.39 -3.40
N LEU A 28 17.87 -10.13 -4.66
CA LEU A 28 18.48 -11.08 -5.58
C LEU A 28 17.68 -12.37 -5.84
N HIS A 29 16.35 -12.37 -5.99
CA HIS A 29 15.50 -13.56 -6.30
C HIS A 29 15.65 -14.81 -5.38
N LEU A 30 16.68 -14.90 -4.56
CA LEU A 30 17.00 -15.96 -3.61
C LEU A 30 16.40 -15.65 -2.23
N LEU A 31 16.17 -14.37 -1.90
CA LEU A 31 15.69 -13.93 -0.59
C LEU A 31 14.16 -13.78 -0.53
N GLY A 32 13.45 -14.78 -1.06
CA GLY A 32 12.00 -14.95 -0.93
C GLY A 32 11.17 -14.09 -1.90
N PRO A 33 9.83 -14.05 -1.72
CA PRO A 33 8.93 -13.23 -2.54
C PRO A 33 8.95 -11.75 -2.09
N ALA A 34 8.41 -10.86 -2.94
CA ALA A 34 8.18 -9.46 -2.58
C ALA A 34 7.31 -9.35 -1.33
N LYS A 35 7.63 -8.38 -0.45
CA LYS A 35 6.95 -8.19 0.83
C LYS A 35 6.31 -6.81 0.88
N VAL A 36 5.18 -6.70 1.58
CA VAL A 36 4.52 -5.42 1.82
C VAL A 36 4.49 -5.18 3.33
N ASN A 37 5.01 -4.04 3.78
CA ASN A 37 4.85 -3.63 5.17
C ASN A 37 3.46 -3.02 5.37
N VAL A 38 2.55 -3.79 5.97
CA VAL A 38 1.15 -3.38 6.13
C VAL A 38 0.98 -2.25 7.16
N LEU A 39 1.89 -2.15 8.14
CA LEU A 39 1.85 -1.07 9.12
C LEU A 39 2.18 0.27 8.46
N GLU A 40 3.30 0.34 7.74
CA GLU A 40 3.70 1.53 6.98
C GLU A 40 2.67 1.89 5.92
N LEU A 41 2.14 0.90 5.19
CA LEU A 41 1.06 1.09 4.22
C LEU A 41 -0.17 1.73 4.85
N ASN A 42 -0.60 1.27 6.03
CA ASN A 42 -1.76 1.84 6.69
C ASN A 42 -1.52 3.29 7.13
N LEU A 43 -0.35 3.58 7.72
CA LEU A 43 0.04 4.94 8.08
C LEU A 43 0.09 5.86 6.85
N ALA A 44 0.67 5.40 5.74
CA ALA A 44 0.73 6.15 4.50
C ALA A 44 -0.67 6.42 3.92
N LEU A 45 -1.59 5.45 4.01
CA LEU A 45 -2.98 5.63 3.58
C LEU A 45 -3.73 6.61 4.49
N ASP A 46 -3.46 6.61 5.79
CA ASP A 46 -4.07 7.54 6.74
C ASP A 46 -3.53 8.98 6.60
N ASN A 47 -2.32 9.16 6.06
CA ASN A 47 -1.75 10.49 5.78
C ASN A 47 -2.39 11.17 4.56
N ILE A 48 -2.88 10.39 3.59
CA ILE A 48 -3.48 10.91 2.34
C ILE A 48 -5.02 10.85 2.33
N SER A 49 -5.60 10.22 3.35
CA SER A 49 -7.03 10.08 3.55
C SER A 49 -7.31 10.06 5.03
N THR A 50 -8.20 10.93 5.48
CA THR A 50 -8.71 10.89 6.84
C THR A 50 -9.44 9.57 7.04
N ARG A 51 -8.99 8.79 8.03
CA ARG A 51 -9.69 7.59 8.48
C ARG A 51 -11.13 8.01 8.84
N PRO A 52 -12.17 7.38 8.27
CA PRO A 52 -13.56 7.64 8.70
C PRO A 52 -13.77 7.23 10.17
#